data_AF-A0A843RLZ2-F1
#
_entry.id   AF-A0A843RLZ2-F1
#
_cell.length_a   1.000
_cell.length_b   1.000
_cell.length_c   1.000
_cell.angle_alpha   90.00
_cell.angle_beta   90.00
_cell.angle_gamma   90.00
#
_symmetry.space_group_name_H-M   'P 1'
#
loop_
_entity.id
_entity.type
_entity.pdbx_description
1 polymer ?
#
loop_
_entity_poly.entity_id
_entity_poly.type
_entity_poly.pdbx_seq_one_letter_code
_entity_poly.pdbx_strand_id
1 'polypeptide(L)'
;MVQQSATPEGLTPATEHSAVEALAPAQDTPASGHDPFLDHYFKRIDPRVAASFSPEQREAVKTMFGARGFAKHAVEVRRSLPIGRGRYYLVLLLGREHRTFARLYSEGAVSGAFNLLGYAITAALWMLPAVGAALLLQALL
;
A
#
# COMPACT_ATOMS: atom_id res chain seq x y z
N MET A 1 36.60 4.13 -48.31
CA MET A 1 36.03 5.45 -48.69
C MET A 1 34.66 5.51 -48.02
N VAL A 2 34.36 6.32 -47.01
CA VAL A 2 34.72 7.71 -46.72
C VAL A 2 34.98 7.84 -45.20
N GLN A 3 36.06 8.52 -44.83
CA GLN A 3 36.29 9.11 -43.51
C GLN A 3 35.42 10.35 -43.36
N GLN A 4 34.85 10.60 -42.17
CA GLN A 4 34.95 11.95 -41.62
C GLN A 4 34.91 11.95 -40.08
N SER A 5 35.84 12.73 -39.56
CA SER A 5 36.32 12.85 -38.20
C SER A 5 35.84 14.15 -37.55
N ALA A 6 35.62 14.08 -36.23
CA ALA A 6 35.78 15.09 -35.18
C ALA A 6 35.43 16.58 -35.45
N THR A 7 34.65 17.19 -34.53
CA THR A 7 35.13 18.18 -33.51
C THR A 7 33.92 18.84 -32.82
N PRO A 8 33.96 19.11 -31.49
CA PRO A 8 32.88 19.77 -30.76
C PRO A 8 33.04 21.29 -30.81
N GLU A 9 31.97 22.03 -31.10
CA GLU A 9 31.96 23.49 -31.01
C GLU A 9 30.68 23.99 -30.33
N GLY A 10 30.87 25.00 -29.47
CA GLY A 10 29.85 26.03 -29.25
C GLY A 10 29.13 25.98 -27.91
N LEU A 11 29.73 26.58 -26.87
CA LEU A 11 28.99 27.18 -25.77
C LEU A 11 28.28 28.45 -26.28
N THR A 12 26.96 28.51 -26.12
CA THR A 12 26.23 29.77 -25.93
C THR A 12 25.15 29.57 -24.87
N PRO A 13 25.06 30.44 -23.85
CA PRO A 13 24.10 30.29 -22.76
C PRO A 13 22.77 30.87 -23.23
N ALA A 14 21.80 30.00 -23.54
CA ALA A 14 20.42 30.43 -23.63
C ALA A 14 19.89 30.61 -22.20
N THR A 15 19.72 31.86 -21.82
CA THR A 15 18.87 32.30 -20.71
C THR A 15 17.48 31.67 -20.86
N GLU A 16 17.23 30.57 -20.16
CA GLU A 16 15.88 30.07 -19.87
C GLU A 16 15.57 30.27 -18.39
N HIS A 17 15.64 31.54 -17.96
CA HIS A 17 14.88 32.03 -16.82
C HIS A 17 13.40 32.13 -17.25
N SER A 18 12.69 31.01 -17.37
CA SER A 18 11.20 30.96 -17.41
C SER A 18 10.74 29.53 -17.73
N ALA A 19 10.65 28.65 -16.73
CA ALA A 19 9.76 27.47 -16.76
C ALA A 19 9.84 26.59 -15.49
N VAL A 20 10.34 27.09 -14.35
CA VAL A 20 10.24 26.37 -13.07
C VAL A 20 9.31 27.14 -12.12
N GLU A 21 8.13 27.46 -12.63
CA GLU A 21 7.01 28.02 -11.87
C GLU A 21 5.77 27.15 -12.13
N ALA A 22 5.90 25.84 -11.91
CA ALA A 22 4.77 24.91 -12.08
C ALA A 22 4.98 23.57 -11.36
N LEU A 23 5.36 23.58 -10.07
CA LEU A 23 4.90 22.57 -9.11
C LEU A 23 5.27 22.97 -7.69
N ALA A 24 4.60 23.99 -7.14
CA ALA A 24 4.50 24.09 -5.70
C ALA A 24 3.74 22.84 -5.21
N PRO A 25 4.31 21.97 -4.36
CA PRO A 25 3.50 20.96 -3.69
C PRO A 25 2.46 21.72 -2.87
N ALA A 26 1.20 21.28 -2.94
CA ALA A 26 0.13 21.81 -2.12
C ALA A 26 0.58 21.76 -0.64
N GLN A 27 0.96 22.93 -0.13
CA GLN A 27 1.35 23.11 1.26
C GLN A 27 0.07 23.06 2.10
N ASP A 28 -0.36 21.85 2.45
CA ASP A 28 -1.23 21.64 3.60
C ASP A 28 -0.42 22.05 4.83
N THR A 29 -0.37 23.35 5.11
CA THR A 29 0.22 23.89 6.33
C THR A 29 -0.76 23.60 7.45
N PRO A 30 -0.51 22.65 8.37
CA PRO A 30 -1.28 22.58 9.59
C PRO A 30 -0.65 23.65 10.49
N ALA A 31 -1.19 24.87 10.41
CA ALA A 31 -1.12 25.74 11.57
C ALA A 31 -1.68 24.93 12.75
N SER A 32 -0.87 24.73 13.80
CA SER A 32 -1.11 23.96 15.04
C SER A 32 -0.65 22.49 15.10
N GLY A 33 0.64 22.32 15.40
CA GLY A 33 1.17 21.53 16.54
C GLY A 33 1.09 20.00 16.56
N HIS A 34 0.19 19.36 15.82
CA HIS A 34 -0.05 17.92 15.95
C HIS A 34 -0.07 17.25 14.56
N ASP A 35 0.97 16.46 14.25
CA ASP A 35 1.01 15.62 13.04
C ASP A 35 0.78 14.15 13.45
N PRO A 36 -0.43 13.60 13.24
CA PRO A 36 -0.79 12.25 13.67
C PRO A 36 0.15 11.15 13.18
N PHE A 37 0.81 11.37 12.04
CA PHE A 37 1.82 10.47 11.52
C PHE A 37 3.04 10.48 12.44
N LEU A 38 3.61 11.65 12.72
CA LEU A 38 4.79 11.78 13.56
C LEU A 38 4.51 11.30 14.98
N ASP A 39 3.35 11.61 15.55
CA ASP A 39 3.02 11.16 16.91
C ASP A 39 2.98 9.64 17.04
N HIS A 40 2.47 8.96 16.01
CA HIS A 40 2.41 7.50 16.00
C HIS A 40 3.81 6.86 16.07
N TYR A 41 4.80 7.44 15.40
CA TYR A 41 6.16 6.90 15.37
C TYR A 41 7.00 7.42 16.53
N PHE A 42 6.89 8.71 16.85
CA PHE A 42 7.72 9.38 17.85
C PHE A 42 7.38 8.94 19.28
N LYS A 43 6.16 8.45 19.54
CA LYS A 43 5.81 7.81 20.83
C LYS A 43 6.66 6.57 21.17
N ARG A 44 7.34 5.98 20.18
CA ARG A 44 8.18 4.77 20.33
C ARG A 44 9.67 5.11 20.45
N ILE A 45 10.02 6.39 20.34
CA ILE A 45 11.37 6.93 20.44
C ILE A 45 11.51 7.58 21.82
N ASP A 46 12.73 7.61 22.37
CA ASP A 46 13.00 8.37 23.59
C ASP A 46 12.54 9.83 23.41
N PRO A 47 11.79 10.42 24.38
CA PRO A 47 11.23 11.76 24.21
C PRO A 47 12.27 12.86 23.92
N ARG A 48 13.49 12.72 24.45
CA ARG A 48 14.57 13.70 24.22
C ARG A 48 15.07 13.62 22.78
N VAL A 49 15.16 12.41 22.24
CA VAL A 49 15.53 12.17 20.84
C VAL A 49 14.40 12.62 19.91
N ALA A 50 13.14 12.33 20.23
CA ALA A 50 12.01 12.81 19.44
C ALA A 50 11.95 14.35 19.37
N ALA A 51 12.27 15.03 20.48
CA ALA A 51 12.34 16.48 20.55
C ALA A 51 13.53 17.08 19.79
N SER A 52 14.60 16.33 19.55
CA SER A 52 15.79 16.83 18.85
C SER A 52 15.62 16.95 17.34
N PHE A 53 14.53 16.42 16.77
CA PHE A 53 14.27 16.48 15.33
C PHE A 53 13.80 17.88 14.93
N SER A 54 14.50 18.50 13.99
CA SER A 54 14.08 19.76 13.38
C SER A 54 12.83 19.59 12.51
N PRO A 55 12.09 20.68 12.20
CA PRO A 55 10.94 20.62 11.30
C PRO A 55 11.26 19.98 9.93
N GLU A 56 12.41 20.34 9.35
CA GLU A 56 12.87 19.81 8.06
C GLU A 56 13.18 18.32 8.14
N GLN A 57 13.77 17.86 9.25
CA GLN A 57 14.01 16.44 9.49
C GLN A 57 12.71 15.66 9.65
N ARG A 58 11.71 16.23 10.33
CA ARG A 58 10.38 15.63 10.47
C ARG A 58 9.69 15.49 9.12
N GLU A 59 9.79 16.52 8.28
CA GLU A 59 9.24 16.51 6.92
C GLU A 59 9.95 15.51 6.01
N ALA A 60 11.28 15.43 6.09
CA ALA A 60 12.07 14.43 5.35
C ALA A 60 11.66 13.00 5.74
N VAL A 61 11.46 12.74 7.04
CA VAL A 61 10.93 11.46 7.52
C VAL A 61 9.55 11.18 6.94
N LYS A 62 8.64 12.15 6.97
CA LYS A 62 7.28 12.00 6.41
C LYS A 62 7.30 11.70 4.91
N THR A 63 8.15 12.39 4.16
CA THR A 63 8.34 12.20 2.72
C THR A 63 8.92 10.83 2.41
N MET A 64 9.87 10.32 3.21
CA MET A 64 10.43 8.97 3.05
C MET A 64 9.35 7.88 3.14
N PHE A 65 8.34 8.06 4.01
CA PHE A 65 7.20 7.13 4.11
C PHE A 65 6.14 7.34 3.02
N GLY A 66 6.32 8.31 2.12
CA GLY A 66 5.64 8.40 0.82
C GLY A 66 4.13 8.67 0.88
N ALA A 67 3.69 9.56 1.78
CA ALA A 67 2.27 9.85 2.06
C ALA A 67 1.43 8.60 2.40
N ARG A 68 2.10 7.46 2.60
CA ARG A 68 1.46 6.18 2.88
C ARG A 68 1.08 6.24 4.33
N GLY A 69 -0.18 6.62 4.58
CA GLY A 69 -0.77 6.54 5.91
C GLY A 69 -0.40 5.19 6.54
N PHE A 70 -0.14 5.20 7.85
CA PHE A 70 0.17 4.00 8.62
C PHE A 70 -0.75 2.85 8.17
N ALA A 71 -0.17 1.76 7.68
CA ALA A 71 -0.93 0.67 7.07
C ALA A 71 -1.80 -0.02 8.14
N LYS A 72 -3.01 0.48 8.35
CA LYS A 72 -4.05 -0.20 9.12
C LYS A 72 -4.58 -1.32 8.24
N HIS A 73 -4.10 -2.53 8.50
CA HIS A 73 -4.84 -3.72 8.07
C HIS A 73 -6.16 -3.72 8.84
N ALA A 74 -7.27 -3.99 8.16
CA ALA A 74 -8.58 -3.99 8.82
C ALA A 74 -8.65 -5.06 9.91
N VAL A 75 -7.96 -6.18 9.70
CA VAL A 75 -7.84 -7.28 10.65
C VAL A 75 -6.40 -7.79 10.65
N GLU A 76 -5.76 -7.77 11.81
CA GLU A 76 -4.45 -8.37 12.05
C GLU A 76 -4.52 -9.26 13.29
N VAL A 77 -4.48 -10.58 13.08
CA VAL A 77 -4.47 -11.57 14.15
C VAL A 77 -3.15 -12.30 14.15
N ARG A 78 -2.44 -12.23 15.27
CA ARG A 78 -1.17 -12.92 15.50
C ARG A 78 -1.33 -13.82 16.72
N ARG A 79 -1.13 -15.13 16.56
CA ARG A 79 -1.29 -16.12 17.62
C ARG A 79 -0.20 -17.18 17.57
N SER A 80 0.32 -17.56 18.73
CA SER A 80 1.12 -18.76 18.87
C SER A 80 0.19 -19.88 19.36
N LEU A 81 -0.02 -20.90 18.52
CA LEU A 81 -0.87 -22.03 18.80
C LEU A 81 0.00 -23.23 19.20
N PRO A 82 -0.16 -23.79 20.41
CA PRO A 82 0.46 -25.06 20.75
C PRO A 82 -0.33 -26.20 20.10
N ILE A 83 0.26 -26.89 19.13
CA ILE A 83 -0.36 -28.05 18.48
C ILE A 83 0.57 -29.25 18.71
N GLY A 84 0.12 -30.21 19.52
CA GLY A 84 0.91 -31.37 19.93
C GLY A 84 2.16 -30.97 20.73
N ARG A 85 3.33 -31.40 20.25
CA ARG A 85 4.63 -31.07 20.87
C ARG A 85 5.27 -29.78 20.32
N GLY A 86 4.64 -29.14 19.32
CA GLY A 86 5.17 -27.95 18.65
C GLY A 86 4.39 -26.67 18.98
N ARG A 87 5.02 -25.52 18.71
CA ARG A 87 4.36 -24.22 18.68
C ARG A 87 4.35 -23.70 17.25
N TYR A 88 3.17 -23.31 16.77
CA TYR A 88 2.98 -22.78 15.44
C TYR A 88 2.58 -21.32 15.54
N TYR A 89 3.18 -20.47 14.72
CA TYR A 89 2.86 -19.04 14.69
C TYR A 89 1.90 -18.76 13.54
N LEU A 90 0.67 -18.44 13.89
CA LEU A 90 -0.39 -18.08 12.96
C LEU A 90 -0.45 -16.55 12.83
N VAL A 91 -0.36 -16.07 11.59
CA VAL A 91 -0.60 -14.67 11.23
C VAL A 91 -1.72 -14.64 10.21
N LEU A 92 -2.82 -13.97 10.55
CA LEU A 92 -3.92 -13.70 9.65
C LEU A 92 -4.02 -12.19 9.44
N LEU A 93 -3.84 -11.79 8.20
CA LEU A 93 -3.99 -10.42 7.73
C LEU A 93 -5.15 -10.38 6.75
N LEU A 94 -6.15 -9.56 7.04
CA LEU A 94 -7.27 -9.34 6.14
C LEU A 94 -7.53 -7.84 6.02
N GLY A 95 -7.81 -7.40 4.79
CA GLY A 95 -8.03 -6.01 4.48
C GLY A 95 -8.55 -5.85 3.05
N ARG A 96 -8.95 -4.62 2.72
CA ARG A 96 -9.36 -4.29 1.38
C ARG A 96 -8.15 -4.36 0.45
N GLU A 97 -8.29 -5.05 -0.67
CA GLU A 97 -7.28 -5.06 -1.72
C GLU A 97 -7.36 -3.72 -2.47
N HIS A 98 -6.24 -3.02 -2.54
CA HIS A 98 -6.12 -1.71 -3.20
C HIS A 98 -5.22 -1.75 -4.43
N ARG A 99 -4.53 -2.87 -4.69
CA ARG A 99 -3.70 -3.06 -5.87
C ARG A 99 -4.58 -3.21 -7.11
N THR A 100 -4.11 -2.64 -8.21
CA THR A 100 -4.74 -2.80 -9.54
C THR A 100 -4.71 -4.26 -9.98
N PHE A 101 -5.75 -4.70 -10.69
CA PHE A 101 -5.85 -6.06 -11.21
C PHE A 101 -4.64 -6.48 -12.07
N ALA A 102 -4.15 -5.60 -12.95
CA ALA A 102 -2.98 -5.89 -13.78
C ALA A 102 -1.74 -6.27 -12.95
N ARG A 103 -1.53 -5.56 -11.84
CA ARG A 103 -0.44 -5.83 -10.91
C ARG A 103 -0.65 -7.16 -10.17
N LEU A 104 -1.87 -7.43 -9.71
CA LEU A 104 -2.20 -8.69 -9.04
C LEU A 104 -1.99 -9.89 -9.97
N TYR A 105 -2.34 -9.74 -11.24
CA TYR A 105 -2.17 -10.78 -12.26
C TYR A 105 -0.68 -11.04 -12.55
N SER A 106 0.12 -9.98 -12.74
CA SER A 106 1.57 -10.13 -12.95
C SER A 106 2.30 -10.74 -11.75
N GLU A 107 1.83 -10.47 -10.53
CA GLU A 107 2.36 -11.04 -9.29
C GLU A 107 1.84 -12.48 -9.03
N GLY A 108 0.94 -13.02 -9.88
CA GLY A 108 0.33 -14.34 -9.70
C GLY A 108 -0.67 -14.42 -8.54
N ALA A 109 -1.00 -13.29 -7.91
CA ALA A 109 -1.83 -13.22 -6.71
C ALA A 109 -3.29 -13.61 -6.96
N VAL A 110 -3.77 -13.58 -8.21
CA VAL A 110 -5.17 -13.89 -8.60
C VAL A 110 -5.32 -15.16 -9.44
N SER A 111 -4.22 -15.79 -9.87
CA SER A 111 -4.23 -16.96 -10.76
C SER A 111 -3.94 -18.29 -10.06
N GLY A 112 -3.60 -18.26 -8.76
CA GLY A 112 -3.32 -19.48 -7.99
C GLY A 112 -4.57 -20.30 -7.65
N ALA A 113 -4.38 -21.61 -7.45
CA ALA A 113 -5.44 -22.56 -7.07
C ALA A 113 -6.22 -22.15 -5.81
N PHE A 114 -5.58 -21.41 -4.89
CA PHE A 114 -6.23 -20.87 -3.69
C PHE A 114 -7.35 -19.85 -4.02
N ASN A 115 -7.20 -19.05 -5.08
CA ASN A 115 -8.27 -18.14 -5.51
C ASN A 115 -9.44 -18.90 -6.11
N LEU A 116 -9.17 -19.94 -6.92
CA LEU A 116 -10.21 -20.80 -7.46
C LEU A 116 -11.02 -21.46 -6.34
N LEU A 117 -10.34 -21.96 -5.32
CA LEU A 117 -11.00 -22.50 -4.13
C LEU A 117 -11.85 -21.43 -3.43
N GLY A 118 -11.33 -20.20 -3.28
CA GLY A 118 -12.08 -19.07 -2.74
C GLY A 118 -13.36 -18.77 -3.53
N TYR A 119 -13.29 -18.75 -4.87
CA TYR A 119 -14.45 -18.57 -5.73
C TYR A 119 -15.45 -19.73 -5.60
N ALA A 120 -14.98 -20.97 -5.53
CA ALA A 120 -15.83 -22.14 -5.37
C ALA A 120 -16.61 -22.12 -4.04
N ILE A 121 -15.92 -21.78 -2.93
CA ILE A 121 -16.55 -21.62 -1.61
C ILE A 121 -17.61 -20.51 -1.65
N THR A 122 -17.26 -19.37 -2.23
CA THR A 122 -18.18 -18.23 -2.34
C THR A 122 -19.40 -18.60 -3.17
N ALA A 123 -19.20 -19.26 -4.32
CA ALA A 123 -20.29 -19.71 -5.18
C ALA A 123 -21.19 -20.73 -4.44
N ALA A 124 -20.61 -21.71 -3.74
CA ALA A 124 -21.37 -22.69 -2.98
C ALA A 124 -22.22 -22.03 -1.88
N LEU A 125 -21.68 -21.04 -1.18
CA LEU A 125 -22.38 -20.29 -0.13
C LEU A 125 -23.65 -19.60 -0.66
N TRP A 126 -23.64 -19.10 -1.90
CA TRP A 126 -24.79 -18.45 -2.52
C TRP A 126 -25.73 -19.42 -3.25
N MET A 127 -25.17 -20.43 -3.92
CA MET A 127 -25.94 -21.34 -4.77
C MET A 127 -26.70 -22.39 -3.95
N LEU A 128 -26.11 -22.92 -2.87
CA LEU A 128 -26.78 -23.95 -2.05
C LEU A 128 -28.11 -23.48 -1.44
N PRO A 129 -28.19 -22.28 -0.82
CA PRO A 129 -29.46 -21.75 -0.32
C PRO A 129 -30.47 -21.48 -1.44
N ALA A 130 -30.00 -20.94 -2.58
CA ALA A 130 -30.86 -20.61 -3.71
C ALA A 130 -31.51 -21.87 -4.31
N VAL A 131 -30.72 -22.93 -4.50
CA VAL A 131 -31.21 -24.23 -4.97
C VAL A 131 -32.17 -24.85 -3.95
N GLY A 132 -31.83 -24.81 -2.66
CA GLY A 132 -32.71 -25.30 -1.60
C GLY A 132 -34.06 -24.58 -1.57
N ALA A 133 -34.07 -23.25 -1.70
CA ALA A 133 -35.28 -22.45 -1.78
C ALA A 133 -36.13 -22.80 -3.01
N ALA A 134 -35.50 -22.98 -4.18
CA ALA A 134 -36.20 -23.38 -5.40
C ALA A 134 -36.88 -24.75 -5.28
N LEU A 135 -36.19 -25.74 -4.70
CA LEU A 135 -36.75 -27.07 -4.47
C LEU A 135 -37.91 -27.05 -3.46
N LEU A 136 -37.81 -26.25 -2.40
CA LEU A 136 -38.90 -26.06 -1.44
C LEU A 136 -40.13 -25.41 -2.08
N LEU A 137 -39.93 -24.40 -2.93
CA LEU A 137 -41.02 -23.76 -3.67
C LEU A 137 -41.71 -24.74 -4.63
N GLN A 138 -40.92 -25.57 -5.34
CA GLN A 138 -41.47 -26.62 -6.20
C GLN A 138 -42.26 -27.67 -5.42
N ALA A 139 -41.90 -27.97 -4.17
CA ALA A 139 -42.62 -28.93 -3.35
C ALA A 139 -43.94 -28.38 -2.76
N LEU A 140 -44.11 -27.05 -2.75
CA LEU A 140 -45.27 -26.36 -2.17
C LEU A 140 -46.32 -25.93 -3.21
N LEU A 141 -45.98 -25.95 -4.49
CA LEU A 141 -46.83 -25.61 -5.64
C LEU A 141 -47.33 -26.89 -6.32
#